data_AF-P60346-F1
#
_entry.id   AF-P60346-F1
#
_cell.length_a   1.000
_cell.length_b   1.000
_cell.length_c   1.000
_cell.angle_alpha   90.00
_cell.angle_beta   90.00
_cell.angle_gamma   90.00
#
_symmetry.space_group_name_H-M   'P 1'
#
loop_
_entity.id
_entity.type
_entity.pdbx_description
1 polymer ?
#
loop_
_entity_poly.entity_id
_entity_poly.type
_entity_poly.pdbx_seq_one_letter_code
_entity_poly.pdbx_strand_id
1 'polypeptide(L)'
;MLCLSLMRIFCSKCLEEQECPLPWELEKYEIWVKKEAETNEKWGEDPYNRPIERLLKYSVINLDKPSGPTSHQVVAWVRDIVGVKAGHGGTLDPKVTGVLPIAIGEATKVLQTLLIAGKEYVALMHLHKEVSEKDIIKVMSKFVGTIIQTPPLRSAVKKRPRKKKVYCIKIIEIDGKDVLFRVSTQGGVYIRKLIHDIGVKLGVGAHMQELRRIKSGPFHENNSVYLQDIVDSLYFWKEEGNEEYIRKVFLPVEEAVKHLKKIYILDSAVAAIVHGANLAVPGIAKLYSNIKKGDLVSIHTLKGELVAIGIALMDSKEMLEKKRGIAVDIERVFMKPGLYPKMWVSQG
;
A
#
# COMPACT_ATOMS: atom_id res chain seq x y z
N MET A 1 4.14 -39.20 -6.26
CA MET A 1 3.52 -38.17 -7.10
C MET A 1 2.31 -37.60 -6.34
N LEU A 2 2.57 -36.92 -5.22
CA LEU A 2 1.52 -36.18 -4.52
C LEU A 2 1.35 -34.85 -5.25
N CYS A 3 0.12 -34.59 -5.67
CA CYS A 3 -0.28 -33.42 -6.41
C CYS A 3 -0.04 -32.15 -5.56
N LEU A 4 0.92 -31.33 -5.98
CA LEU A 4 1.21 -29.98 -5.48
C LEU A 4 0.09 -28.97 -5.84
N SER A 5 -1.18 -29.37 -5.78
CA SER A 5 -2.28 -28.42 -5.93
C SER A 5 -2.46 -27.68 -4.62
N LEU A 6 -2.23 -26.37 -4.64
CA LEU A 6 -2.46 -25.35 -3.59
C LEU A 6 -3.90 -25.29 -3.00
N MET A 7 -4.68 -26.36 -3.11
CA MET A 7 -6.07 -26.47 -2.67
C MET A 7 -6.26 -27.53 -1.57
N ARG A 8 -5.27 -27.73 -0.69
CA ARG A 8 -5.58 -28.34 0.61
C ARG A 8 -6.31 -27.31 1.46
N ILE A 9 -7.56 -27.65 1.76
CA ILE A 9 -8.54 -26.93 2.56
C ILE A 9 -7.94 -26.66 3.95
N PHE A 10 -7.37 -25.48 4.17
CA PHE A 10 -6.99 -25.02 5.50
C PHE A 10 -8.25 -24.51 6.22
N CYS A 11 -8.52 -25.05 7.41
CA CYS A 11 -9.55 -24.53 8.32
C CYS A 11 -9.34 -23.03 8.57
N SER A 12 -10.41 -22.24 8.67
CA SER A 12 -10.34 -20.79 8.93
C SER A 12 -9.51 -20.44 10.18
N LYS A 13 -9.59 -21.25 11.25
CA LYS A 13 -8.74 -21.11 12.44
C LYS A 13 -7.25 -21.32 12.16
N CYS A 14 -6.89 -22.23 11.26
CA CYS A 14 -5.50 -22.43 10.84
C CYS A 14 -5.00 -21.28 9.97
N LEU A 15 -5.88 -20.62 9.20
CA LEU A 15 -5.54 -19.44 8.40
C LEU A 15 -5.25 -18.22 9.28
N GLU A 16 -6.03 -18.00 10.35
CA GLU A 16 -5.80 -16.94 11.34
C GLU A 16 -4.45 -17.12 12.08
N GLU A 17 -4.08 -18.35 12.45
CA GLU A 17 -2.77 -18.65 13.07
C GLU A 17 -1.57 -18.50 12.12
N GLN A 18 -1.82 -18.30 10.83
CA GLN A 18 -0.81 -18.16 9.78
C GLN A 18 -0.68 -16.72 9.22
N GLU A 19 -1.28 -15.72 9.85
CA GLU A 19 -1.13 -14.34 9.39
C GLU A 19 0.25 -13.75 9.68
N CYS A 20 0.77 -12.96 8.74
CA CYS A 20 1.94 -12.11 8.94
C CYS A 20 1.54 -10.63 8.78
N PRO A 21 0.79 -10.06 9.74
CA PRO A 21 0.30 -8.69 9.62
C PRO A 21 1.44 -7.68 9.45
N LEU A 22 1.17 -6.63 8.68
CA LEU A 22 2.02 -5.46 8.56
C LEU A 22 1.87 -4.59 9.82
N PRO A 23 2.89 -3.82 10.22
CA PRO A 23 2.85 -3.08 11.49
C PRO A 23 1.63 -2.16 11.66
N TRP A 24 1.23 -1.47 10.58
CA TRP A 24 0.08 -0.54 10.61
C TRP A 24 -1.26 -1.25 10.78
N GLU A 25 -1.36 -2.55 10.45
CA GLU A 25 -2.58 -3.34 10.64
C GLU A 25 -2.82 -3.69 12.12
N LEU A 26 -1.76 -3.63 12.94
CA LEU A 26 -1.81 -3.88 14.38
C LEU A 26 -2.00 -2.61 15.20
N GLU A 27 -1.98 -1.44 14.56
CA GLU A 27 -2.13 -0.16 15.25
C GLU A 27 -3.57 0.06 15.71
N LYS A 28 -3.73 0.38 17.00
CA LYS A 28 -5.00 0.79 17.58
C LYS A 28 -5.08 2.31 17.63
N TYR A 29 -6.25 2.83 17.33
CA TYR A 29 -6.55 4.25 17.42
C TYR A 29 -8.04 4.47 17.68
N GLU A 30 -8.34 5.65 18.20
CA GLU A 30 -9.69 6.22 18.26
C GLU A 30 -9.72 7.43 17.33
N ILE A 31 -10.91 7.84 16.91
CA ILE A 31 -11.11 9.11 16.24
C ILE A 31 -11.46 10.14 17.31
N TRP A 32 -10.52 11.03 17.60
CA TRP A 32 -10.76 12.15 18.49
C TRP A 32 -11.36 13.31 17.73
N VAL A 33 -12.47 13.85 18.23
CA VAL A 33 -13.10 15.04 17.67
C VAL A 33 -12.56 16.27 18.38
N LYS A 34 -11.95 17.18 17.61
CA LYS A 34 -11.50 18.49 18.11
C LYS A 34 -12.63 19.51 18.02
N LYS A 35 -13.39 19.48 16.93
CA LYS A 35 -14.49 20.39 16.66
C LYS A 35 -15.54 19.66 15.84
N GLU A 36 -16.76 19.63 16.36
CA GLU A 36 -17.92 19.18 15.59
C GLU A 36 -18.10 20.08 14.37
N ALA A 37 -18.29 19.46 13.21
CA ALA A 37 -18.33 20.17 11.94
C ALA A 37 -19.21 19.41 10.94
N GLU A 38 -19.98 20.19 10.18
CA GLU A 38 -20.78 19.72 9.06
C GLU A 38 -20.08 20.10 7.75
N THR A 39 -20.36 19.32 6.70
CA THR A 39 -19.84 19.58 5.35
C THR A 39 -20.97 20.04 4.44
N ASN A 40 -20.66 20.89 3.46
CA ASN A 40 -21.65 21.31 2.48
C ASN A 40 -21.80 20.27 1.37
N GLU A 41 -23.03 19.80 1.12
CA GLU A 41 -23.27 18.81 0.07
C GLU A 41 -22.91 19.29 -1.34
N LYS A 42 -22.87 20.61 -1.57
CA LYS A 42 -22.50 21.20 -2.87
C LYS A 42 -21.00 21.13 -3.19
N TRP A 43 -20.14 20.84 -2.22
CA TRP A 43 -18.67 20.87 -2.37
C TRP A 43 -18.07 19.48 -2.24
N GLY A 44 -17.03 19.20 -3.03
CA GLY A 44 -16.42 17.88 -3.05
C GLY A 44 -17.43 16.76 -3.35
N GLU A 45 -16.97 15.52 -3.21
CA GLU A 45 -17.73 14.32 -3.52
C GLU A 45 -17.35 13.19 -2.56
N ASP A 46 -18.23 12.20 -2.39
CA ASP A 46 -17.80 10.93 -1.79
C ASP A 46 -16.80 10.24 -2.74
N PRO A 47 -15.59 9.87 -2.27
CA PRO A 47 -14.58 9.18 -3.08
C PRO A 47 -15.08 7.98 -3.87
N TYR A 48 -16.02 7.20 -3.33
CA TYR A 48 -16.54 5.98 -3.98
C TYR A 48 -17.68 6.25 -4.96
N ASN A 49 -18.29 7.43 -4.89
CA ASN A 49 -19.38 7.87 -5.75
C ASN A 49 -18.98 8.96 -6.75
N ARG A 50 -17.67 9.17 -6.95
CA ARG A 50 -17.17 10.09 -7.99
C ARG A 50 -17.71 9.70 -9.37
N PRO A 51 -17.97 10.69 -10.26
CA PRO A 51 -18.22 10.42 -11.67
C PRO A 51 -17.07 9.63 -12.31
N ILE A 52 -17.39 8.69 -13.19
CA ILE A 52 -16.40 7.76 -13.76
C ILE A 52 -15.28 8.51 -14.50
N GLU A 53 -15.59 9.60 -15.19
CA GLU A 53 -14.60 10.42 -15.91
C GLU A 53 -13.56 11.02 -14.97
N ARG A 54 -13.93 11.28 -13.71
CA ARG A 54 -13.01 11.75 -12.67
C ARG A 54 -12.26 10.60 -12.03
N LEU A 55 -12.94 9.49 -11.76
CA LEU A 55 -12.33 8.26 -11.25
C LEU A 55 -11.20 7.78 -12.17
N LEU A 56 -11.41 7.80 -13.49
CA LEU A 56 -10.42 7.41 -14.49
C LEU A 56 -9.21 8.37 -14.61
N LYS A 57 -9.27 9.55 -13.99
CA LYS A 57 -8.13 10.48 -13.91
C LYS A 57 -7.34 10.37 -12.60
N TYR A 58 -7.91 9.67 -11.61
CA TYR A 58 -7.49 9.76 -10.21
C TYR A 58 -7.85 8.51 -9.40
N SER A 59 -7.37 7.35 -9.86
CA SER A 59 -7.63 6.06 -9.21
C SER A 59 -6.39 5.17 -9.14
N VAL A 60 -6.54 4.09 -8.39
CA VAL A 60 -5.56 3.04 -8.19
C VAL A 60 -6.21 1.69 -8.50
N ILE A 61 -5.45 0.82 -9.14
CA ILE A 61 -5.86 -0.52 -9.54
C ILE A 61 -5.00 -1.50 -8.75
N ASN A 62 -5.65 -2.44 -8.08
CA ASN A 62 -4.98 -3.54 -7.38
C ASN A 62 -4.75 -4.70 -8.35
N LEU A 63 -3.73 -4.62 -9.20
CA LEU A 63 -3.52 -5.62 -10.24
C LEU A 63 -2.87 -6.91 -9.69
N ASP A 64 -3.34 -8.09 -10.07
CA ASP A 64 -2.56 -9.33 -9.99
C ASP A 64 -1.63 -9.43 -11.21
N LYS A 65 -0.34 -9.17 -10.98
CA LYS A 65 0.67 -9.23 -12.03
C LYS A 65 0.88 -10.68 -12.47
N PRO A 66 0.72 -11.02 -13.77
CA PRO A 66 1.02 -12.36 -14.26
C PRO A 66 2.54 -12.64 -14.29
N SER A 67 2.89 -13.93 -14.36
CA SER A 67 4.28 -14.37 -14.57
C SER A 67 4.68 -14.16 -16.03
N GLY A 68 5.94 -13.78 -16.27
CA GLY A 68 6.47 -13.51 -17.61
C GLY A 68 6.87 -12.05 -17.81
N PRO A 69 5.93 -11.09 -17.82
CA PRO A 69 6.26 -9.69 -18.07
C PRO A 69 6.92 -9.02 -16.85
N THR A 70 7.73 -8.00 -17.10
CA THR A 70 8.22 -7.08 -16.07
C THR A 70 7.08 -6.21 -15.53
N SER A 71 7.20 -5.69 -14.30
CA SER A 71 6.23 -4.68 -13.80
C SER A 71 6.11 -3.45 -14.70
N HIS A 72 7.17 -3.06 -15.40
CA HIS A 72 7.15 -1.90 -16.30
C HIS A 72 6.36 -2.18 -17.59
N GLN A 73 6.47 -3.38 -18.16
CA GLN A 73 5.66 -3.79 -19.31
C GLN A 73 4.18 -3.82 -18.93
N VAL A 74 3.85 -4.36 -17.76
CA VAL A 74 2.47 -4.38 -17.26
C VAL A 74 1.92 -2.97 -17.07
N VAL A 75 2.71 -2.04 -16.51
CA VAL A 75 2.31 -0.62 -16.42
C VAL A 75 2.12 0.01 -17.79
N ALA A 76 2.97 -0.31 -18.77
CA ALA A 76 2.81 0.19 -20.14
C ALA A 76 1.50 -0.30 -20.75
N TRP A 77 1.16 -1.58 -20.60
CA TRP A 77 -0.13 -2.12 -21.08
C TRP A 77 -1.32 -1.44 -20.40
N VAL A 78 -1.29 -1.26 -19.08
CA VAL A 78 -2.37 -0.54 -18.37
C VAL A 78 -2.49 0.91 -18.85
N ARG A 79 -1.36 1.61 -19.05
CA ARG A 79 -1.35 2.97 -19.62
C ARG A 79 -2.00 3.00 -21.00
N ASP A 80 -1.69 2.02 -21.85
CA ASP A 80 -2.19 1.95 -23.22
C ASP A 80 -3.69 1.57 -23.26
N ILE A 81 -4.15 0.70 -22.35
CA ILE A 81 -5.57 0.33 -22.18
C ILE A 81 -6.40 1.53 -21.68
N VAL A 82 -5.92 2.23 -20.65
CA VAL A 82 -6.69 3.30 -19.99
C VAL A 82 -6.54 4.64 -20.72
N GLY A 83 -5.45 4.86 -21.46
CA GLY A 83 -5.19 6.09 -22.21
C GLY A 83 -4.63 7.25 -21.37
N VAL A 84 -4.18 6.99 -20.14
CA VAL A 84 -3.58 8.00 -19.25
C VAL A 84 -2.30 7.48 -18.62
N LYS A 85 -1.42 8.39 -18.16
CA LYS A 85 -0.17 8.04 -17.46
C LYS A 85 -0.42 7.02 -16.34
N ALA A 86 0.41 5.99 -16.24
CA ALA A 86 0.35 5.01 -15.15
C ALA A 86 1.71 4.81 -14.49
N GLY A 87 1.72 4.30 -13.25
CA GLY A 87 2.92 3.93 -12.51
C GLY A 87 2.61 2.90 -11.42
N HIS A 88 3.61 2.19 -10.88
CA HIS A 88 3.39 1.13 -9.88
C HIS A 88 4.06 1.38 -8.51
N GLY A 89 3.50 0.79 -7.45
CA GLY A 89 3.93 0.91 -6.05
C GLY A 89 5.06 -0.03 -5.60
N GLY A 90 5.99 -0.36 -6.51
CA GLY A 90 7.12 -1.26 -6.25
C GLY A 90 7.23 -2.49 -7.17
N THR A 91 8.42 -2.71 -7.70
CA THR A 91 8.72 -3.69 -8.76
C THR A 91 8.63 -5.14 -8.27
N LEU A 92 8.10 -6.02 -9.12
CA LEU A 92 8.20 -7.47 -9.03
C LEU A 92 9.09 -7.98 -10.18
N ASP A 93 9.89 -9.00 -9.90
CA ASP A 93 10.68 -9.69 -10.94
C ASP A 93 9.73 -10.30 -12.00
N PRO A 94 10.19 -10.54 -13.24
CA PRO A 94 9.36 -11.12 -14.30
C PRO A 94 8.58 -12.39 -13.91
N LYS A 95 9.24 -13.32 -13.21
CA LYS A 95 8.65 -14.60 -12.76
C LYS A 95 7.77 -14.48 -11.51
N VAL A 96 7.73 -13.31 -10.87
CA VAL A 96 7.01 -13.11 -9.61
C VAL A 96 5.62 -12.57 -9.91
N THR A 97 4.61 -13.16 -9.27
CA THR A 97 3.19 -12.86 -9.47
C THR A 97 2.57 -12.14 -8.27
N GLY A 98 1.31 -11.76 -8.40
CA GLY A 98 0.50 -11.22 -7.31
C GLY A 98 0.40 -9.69 -7.34
N VAL A 99 -0.08 -9.16 -6.21
CA VAL A 99 -0.49 -7.78 -6.00
C VAL A 99 0.56 -6.77 -6.50
N LEU A 100 0.19 -5.93 -7.45
CA LEU A 100 0.95 -4.82 -7.99
C LEU A 100 0.03 -3.60 -8.08
N PRO A 101 0.00 -2.75 -7.05
CA PRO A 101 -0.80 -1.53 -7.10
C PRO A 101 -0.29 -0.62 -8.22
N ILE A 102 -1.19 -0.25 -9.12
CA ILE A 102 -0.94 0.66 -10.25
C ILE A 102 -1.79 1.90 -10.03
N ALA A 103 -1.18 3.07 -10.03
CA ALA A 103 -1.90 4.34 -9.97
C ALA A 103 -1.94 4.96 -11.37
N ILE A 104 -3.07 5.58 -11.71
CA ILE A 104 -3.29 6.20 -13.02
C ILE A 104 -3.50 7.72 -12.89
N GLY A 105 -3.16 8.44 -13.95
CA GLY A 105 -3.27 9.90 -14.03
C GLY A 105 -2.58 10.61 -12.86
N GLU A 106 -3.34 11.46 -12.19
CA GLU A 106 -2.88 12.27 -11.06
C GLU A 106 -2.60 11.44 -9.81
N ALA A 107 -3.22 10.27 -9.67
CA ALA A 107 -2.98 9.36 -8.55
C ALA A 107 -1.57 8.77 -8.55
N THR A 108 -0.82 8.85 -9.66
CA THR A 108 0.59 8.38 -9.73
C THR A 108 1.48 8.97 -8.63
N LYS A 109 1.15 10.15 -8.12
CA LYS A 109 1.83 10.80 -7.00
C LYS A 109 1.71 10.01 -5.69
N VAL A 110 0.66 9.21 -5.50
CA VAL A 110 0.40 8.50 -4.24
C VAL A 110 1.34 7.30 -4.06
N LEU A 111 1.92 6.79 -5.14
CA LEU A 111 2.73 5.56 -5.14
C LEU A 111 3.90 5.59 -4.14
N GLN A 112 4.42 6.78 -3.82
CA GLN A 112 5.46 6.97 -2.82
C GLN A 112 5.05 6.51 -1.41
N THR A 113 3.77 6.61 -1.05
CA THR A 113 3.26 6.16 0.26
C THR A 113 3.29 4.63 0.35
N LEU A 114 2.99 3.93 -0.76
CA LEU A 114 3.00 2.47 -0.85
C LEU A 114 4.41 1.85 -0.71
N LEU A 115 5.47 2.64 -0.79
CA LEU A 115 6.84 2.17 -0.57
C LEU A 115 7.14 1.91 0.92
N ILE A 116 6.50 2.66 1.82
CA ILE A 116 6.67 2.53 3.27
C ILE A 116 5.62 1.64 3.93
N ALA A 117 4.51 1.36 3.24
CA ALA A 117 3.37 0.61 3.77
C ALA A 117 3.66 -0.87 4.11
N GLY A 118 4.84 -1.39 3.73
CA GLY A 118 5.21 -2.80 3.89
C GLY A 118 4.57 -3.71 2.83
N LYS A 119 5.06 -4.95 2.76
CA LYS A 119 4.67 -5.95 1.75
C LYS A 119 4.66 -7.34 2.34
N GLU A 120 3.80 -8.19 1.81
CA GLU A 120 3.64 -9.57 2.26
C GLU A 120 3.69 -10.53 1.08
N TYR A 121 4.32 -11.68 1.31
CA TYR A 121 4.58 -12.67 0.28
C TYR A 121 4.34 -14.09 0.81
N VAL A 122 4.02 -14.98 -0.13
CA VAL A 122 4.19 -16.43 0.02
C VAL A 122 5.37 -16.81 -0.87
N ALA A 123 6.33 -17.53 -0.29
CA ALA A 123 7.59 -17.88 -0.94
C ALA A 123 7.86 -19.38 -0.82
N LEU A 124 8.32 -19.97 -1.92
CA LEU A 124 8.83 -21.33 -1.96
C LEU A 124 10.36 -21.27 -2.01
N MET A 125 11.00 -21.75 -0.96
CA MET A 125 12.44 -21.90 -0.87
C MET A 125 12.84 -23.34 -1.14
N HIS A 126 13.77 -23.56 -2.06
CA HIS A 126 14.39 -24.87 -2.29
C HIS A 126 15.79 -24.90 -1.70
N LEU A 127 15.99 -25.75 -0.69
CA LEU A 127 17.28 -26.07 -0.08
C LEU A 127 18.08 -26.99 -1.00
N HIS A 128 19.41 -26.86 -1.06
CA HIS A 128 20.20 -27.77 -1.91
C HIS A 128 20.42 -29.15 -1.30
N LYS A 129 20.23 -29.28 0.03
CA LYS A 129 20.23 -30.56 0.77
C LYS A 129 19.11 -30.52 1.82
N GLU A 130 18.62 -31.69 2.20
CA GLU A 130 17.64 -31.82 3.29
C GLU A 130 18.27 -31.39 4.62
N VAL A 131 17.46 -30.73 5.44
CA VAL A 131 17.82 -30.25 6.77
C VAL A 131 16.65 -30.54 7.70
N SER A 132 16.92 -30.82 8.98
CA SER A 132 15.86 -31.09 9.96
C SER A 132 14.90 -29.89 10.07
N GLU A 133 13.60 -30.16 10.21
CA GLU A 133 12.59 -29.11 10.40
C GLU A 133 12.93 -28.19 11.59
N LYS A 134 13.46 -28.77 12.67
CA LYS A 134 13.91 -28.05 13.86
C LYS A 134 14.98 -27.01 13.54
N ASP A 135 15.96 -27.36 12.70
CA ASP A 135 17.01 -26.42 12.29
C ASP A 135 16.49 -25.35 11.33
N ILE A 136 15.58 -25.73 10.41
CA ILE A 136 14.91 -24.77 9.51
C ILE A 136 14.16 -23.71 10.34
N ILE A 137 13.29 -24.12 11.26
CA ILE A 137 12.53 -23.23 12.15
C ILE A 137 13.48 -22.34 12.97
N LYS A 138 14.52 -22.94 13.57
CA LYS A 138 15.50 -22.22 14.40
C LYS A 138 16.30 -21.19 13.61
N VAL A 139 16.65 -21.46 12.36
CA VAL A 139 17.40 -20.51 11.53
C VAL A 139 16.49 -19.41 11.01
N MET A 140 15.31 -19.76 10.47
CA MET A 140 14.37 -18.79 9.90
C MET A 140 13.88 -17.77 10.94
N SER A 141 13.64 -18.18 12.19
CA SER A 141 13.24 -17.26 13.27
C SER A 141 14.27 -16.16 13.54
N LYS A 142 15.57 -16.41 13.30
CA LYS A 142 16.65 -15.41 13.46
C LYS A 142 16.64 -14.31 12.39
N PHE A 143 15.90 -14.50 11.30
CA PHE A 143 15.75 -13.50 10.26
C PHE A 143 14.57 -12.55 10.51
N VAL A 144 13.72 -12.83 11.51
CA VAL A 144 12.69 -11.88 11.96
C VAL A 144 13.36 -10.75 12.74
N GLY A 145 13.03 -9.51 12.42
CA GLY A 145 13.67 -8.32 12.96
C GLY A 145 14.51 -7.57 11.92
N THR A 146 15.57 -6.91 12.38
CA THR A 146 16.42 -6.09 11.50
C THR A 146 17.48 -6.95 10.82
N ILE A 147 17.47 -6.95 9.50
CA ILE A 147 18.47 -7.61 8.65
C ILE A 147 19.30 -6.58 7.88
N ILE A 148 20.48 -6.98 7.44
CA ILE A 148 21.33 -6.18 6.55
C ILE A 148 21.35 -6.86 5.18
N GLN A 149 20.90 -6.14 4.15
CA GLN A 149 20.97 -6.61 2.77
C GLN A 149 21.71 -5.61 1.89
N THR A 150 22.41 -6.14 0.89
CA THR A 150 22.88 -5.35 -0.25
C THR A 150 21.97 -5.67 -1.44
N PRO A 151 21.43 -4.65 -2.15
CA PRO A 151 20.65 -4.88 -3.36
C PRO A 151 21.39 -5.74 -4.39
N PRO A 152 20.67 -6.55 -5.18
CA PRO A 152 21.27 -7.35 -6.24
C PRO A 152 21.82 -6.45 -7.36
N LEU A 153 22.71 -7.03 -8.19
CA LEU A 153 23.37 -6.31 -9.28
C LEU A 153 22.37 -5.67 -10.26
N ARG A 154 21.33 -6.43 -10.62
CA ARG A 154 20.24 -5.97 -11.50
C ARG A 154 19.10 -5.42 -10.66
N SER A 155 19.28 -4.26 -10.06
CA SER A 155 18.22 -3.53 -9.37
C SER A 155 18.24 -2.06 -9.75
N ALA A 156 17.09 -1.39 -9.65
CA ALA A 156 16.98 0.05 -9.87
C ALA A 156 17.67 0.88 -8.75
N VAL A 157 18.24 0.24 -7.73
CA VAL A 157 18.74 0.88 -6.51
C VAL A 157 20.25 0.68 -6.37
N LYS A 158 20.99 1.76 -6.11
CA LYS A 158 22.46 1.71 -5.88
C LYS A 158 22.85 0.65 -4.85
N LYS A 159 23.84 -0.20 -5.17
CA LYS A 159 24.35 -1.23 -4.26
C LYS A 159 25.11 -0.59 -3.09
N ARG A 160 24.53 -0.71 -1.90
CA ARG A 160 25.17 -0.46 -0.60
C ARG A 160 24.42 -1.28 0.45
N PRO A 161 25.08 -1.75 1.52
CA PRO A 161 24.40 -2.38 2.64
C PRO A 161 23.34 -1.44 3.22
N ARG A 162 22.15 -1.97 3.53
CA ARG A 162 21.06 -1.23 4.15
C ARG A 162 20.38 -2.11 5.21
N LYS A 163 20.02 -1.48 6.33
CA LYS A 163 19.15 -2.09 7.33
C LYS A 163 17.72 -2.13 6.80
N LYS A 164 17.07 -3.28 6.92
CA LYS A 164 15.66 -3.50 6.58
C LYS A 164 15.03 -4.37 7.64
N LYS A 165 13.70 -4.30 7.79
CA LYS A 165 12.97 -5.10 8.77
C LYS A 165 12.14 -6.19 8.10
N VAL A 166 12.30 -7.42 8.58
CA VAL A 166 11.35 -8.52 8.39
C VAL A 166 10.45 -8.51 9.60
N TYR A 167 9.14 -8.38 9.39
CA TYR A 167 8.18 -8.27 10.48
C TYR A 167 7.74 -9.65 10.98
N CYS A 168 7.52 -10.58 10.05
CA CYS A 168 7.05 -11.92 10.34
C CYS A 168 7.58 -12.92 9.31
N ILE A 169 7.89 -14.13 9.75
CA ILE A 169 8.10 -15.32 8.93
C ILE A 169 7.26 -16.44 9.56
N LYS A 170 6.38 -17.05 8.77
CA LYS A 170 5.58 -18.20 9.18
C LYS A 170 5.78 -19.32 8.18
N ILE A 171 6.32 -20.45 8.64
CA ILE A 171 6.42 -21.67 7.82
C ILE A 171 5.02 -22.26 7.70
N ILE A 172 4.62 -22.56 6.45
CA ILE A 172 3.34 -23.18 6.11
C ILE A 172 3.54 -24.68 5.96
N GLU A 173 4.57 -25.09 5.23
CA GLU A 173 4.85 -26.50 4.91
C GLU A 173 6.36 -26.71 4.69
N ILE A 174 6.85 -27.88 5.08
CA ILE A 174 8.19 -28.38 4.76
C ILE A 174 7.99 -29.74 4.10
N ASP A 175 8.44 -29.87 2.85
CA ASP A 175 8.40 -31.13 2.09
C ASP A 175 9.80 -31.42 1.52
N GLY A 176 10.55 -32.28 2.23
CA GLY A 176 11.93 -32.60 1.90
C GLY A 176 12.86 -31.38 1.85
N LYS A 177 13.16 -30.93 0.63
CA LYS A 177 14.03 -29.76 0.38
C LYS A 177 13.26 -28.46 0.16
N ASP A 178 11.94 -28.55 0.04
CA ASP A 178 11.08 -27.41 -0.26
C ASP A 178 10.42 -26.88 1.02
N VAL A 179 10.52 -25.58 1.23
CA VAL A 179 9.97 -24.87 2.39
C VAL A 179 9.05 -23.77 1.90
N LEU A 180 7.75 -23.94 2.13
CA LEU A 180 6.73 -22.95 1.84
C LEU A 180 6.53 -22.06 3.08
N PHE A 181 6.65 -20.75 2.91
CA PHE A 181 6.49 -19.82 4.02
C PHE A 181 5.85 -18.50 3.61
N ARG A 182 5.10 -17.91 4.55
CA ARG A 182 4.59 -16.55 4.48
C ARG A 182 5.60 -15.60 5.14
N VAL A 183 5.76 -14.42 4.57
CA VAL A 183 6.69 -13.42 5.09
C VAL A 183 6.16 -12.00 4.86
N SER A 184 6.16 -11.19 5.91
CA SER A 184 5.88 -9.76 5.82
C SER A 184 7.12 -8.93 6.12
N THR A 185 7.30 -7.88 5.33
CA THR A 185 8.57 -7.13 5.27
C THR A 185 8.35 -5.65 5.04
N GLN A 186 9.33 -4.86 5.46
CA GLN A 186 9.48 -3.49 5.00
C GLN A 186 9.70 -3.48 3.48
N GLY A 187 9.19 -2.44 2.81
CA GLY A 187 9.50 -2.20 1.40
C GLY A 187 11.01 -2.24 1.10
N GLY A 188 11.38 -2.98 0.05
CA GLY A 188 12.76 -3.11 -0.41
C GLY A 188 13.58 -4.22 0.24
N VAL A 189 12.97 -5.13 1.00
CA VAL A 189 13.57 -6.43 1.30
C VAL A 189 13.53 -7.30 0.05
N TYR A 190 14.68 -7.86 -0.34
CA TYR A 190 14.78 -8.80 -1.45
C TYR A 190 14.57 -10.21 -0.91
N ILE A 191 13.38 -10.80 -1.13
CA ILE A 191 13.03 -12.14 -0.65
C ILE A 191 14.01 -13.21 -1.20
N ARG A 192 14.44 -13.07 -2.45
CA ARG A 192 15.50 -13.92 -3.04
C ARG A 192 16.80 -13.90 -2.22
N LYS A 193 17.22 -12.73 -1.73
CA LYS A 193 18.43 -12.58 -0.91
C LYS A 193 18.20 -13.12 0.50
N LEU A 194 17.01 -12.88 1.07
CA LEU A 194 16.61 -13.47 2.35
C LEU A 194 16.74 -15.00 2.31
N ILE A 195 16.18 -15.65 1.28
CA ILE A 195 16.26 -17.10 1.07
C ILE A 195 17.71 -17.57 0.91
N HIS A 196 18.50 -16.88 0.09
CA HIS A 196 19.93 -17.19 -0.05
C HIS A 196 20.64 -17.15 1.32
N ASP A 197 20.40 -16.13 2.13
CA ASP A 197 21.07 -15.95 3.42
C ASP A 197 20.60 -17.00 4.46
N ILE A 198 19.33 -17.41 4.42
CA ILE A 198 18.82 -18.55 5.18
C ILE A 198 19.59 -19.83 4.78
N GLY A 199 19.73 -20.09 3.48
CA GLY A 199 20.49 -21.24 2.97
C GLY A 199 21.96 -21.25 3.40
N VAL A 200 22.63 -20.09 3.36
CA VAL A 200 23.99 -19.93 3.88
C VAL A 200 24.04 -20.23 5.37
N LYS A 201 23.07 -19.74 6.15
CA LYS A 201 23.04 -19.95 7.60
C LYS A 201 22.73 -21.39 8.00
N LEU A 202 21.97 -22.12 7.18
CA LEU A 202 21.75 -23.57 7.30
C LEU A 202 22.97 -24.39 6.87
N GLY A 203 23.93 -23.81 6.14
CA GLY A 203 25.13 -24.50 5.66
C GLY A 203 24.91 -25.39 4.44
N VAL A 204 23.70 -25.40 3.87
CA VAL A 204 23.37 -26.23 2.70
C VAL A 204 23.18 -25.43 1.42
N GLY A 205 22.99 -24.11 1.52
CA GLY A 205 22.59 -23.29 0.37
C GLY A 205 21.10 -23.41 0.05
N ALA A 206 20.54 -22.36 -0.53
CA ALA A 206 19.12 -22.32 -0.90
C ALA A 206 18.88 -21.32 -2.03
N HIS A 207 17.79 -21.51 -2.76
CA HIS A 207 17.33 -20.55 -3.74
C HIS A 207 15.82 -20.39 -3.71
N MET A 208 15.35 -19.23 -4.18
CA MET A 208 13.93 -18.93 -4.32
C MET A 208 13.40 -19.62 -5.57
N GLN A 209 12.50 -20.58 -5.38
CA GLN A 209 11.85 -21.32 -6.45
C GLN A 209 10.65 -20.53 -6.98
N GLU A 210 9.77 -20.11 -6.08
CA GLU A 210 8.59 -19.31 -6.40
C GLU A 210 8.37 -18.20 -5.38
N LEU A 211 7.69 -17.15 -5.82
CA LEU A 211 7.29 -16.03 -4.98
C LEU A 211 6.01 -15.42 -5.53
N ARG A 212 5.03 -15.23 -4.64
CA ARG A 212 3.80 -14.49 -4.89
C ARG A 212 3.67 -13.37 -3.88
N ARG A 213 3.47 -12.13 -4.33
CA ARG A 213 3.17 -11.01 -3.43
C ARG A 213 1.67 -10.97 -3.16
N ILE A 214 1.27 -11.27 -1.93
CA ILE A 214 -0.14 -11.35 -1.54
C ILE A 214 -0.67 -10.03 -0.96
N LYS A 215 0.24 -9.15 -0.50
CA LYS A 215 -0.11 -7.82 0.02
C LYS A 215 0.93 -6.77 -0.34
N SER A 216 0.47 -5.55 -0.62
CA SER A 216 1.31 -4.37 -0.75
C SER A 216 0.62 -3.17 -0.09
N GLY A 217 1.00 -2.87 1.15
CA GLY A 217 0.30 -1.89 1.97
C GLY A 217 -1.18 -2.27 2.12
N PRO A 218 -2.13 -1.37 1.82
CA PRO A 218 -3.56 -1.62 1.99
C PRO A 218 -4.17 -2.56 0.92
N PHE A 219 -3.39 -2.96 -0.08
CA PHE A 219 -3.87 -3.82 -1.18
C PHE A 219 -3.57 -5.29 -0.90
N HIS A 220 -4.60 -6.13 -1.01
CA HIS A 220 -4.55 -7.57 -0.77
C HIS A 220 -5.02 -8.35 -2.01
N GLU A 221 -4.51 -9.57 -2.20
CA GLU A 221 -4.81 -10.38 -3.39
C GLU A 221 -6.30 -10.75 -3.52
N ASN A 222 -7.02 -10.87 -2.40
CA ASN A 222 -8.46 -11.18 -2.38
C ASN A 222 -9.31 -10.19 -3.18
N ASN A 223 -8.84 -8.95 -3.32
CA ASN A 223 -9.51 -7.88 -4.06
C ASN A 223 -8.64 -7.40 -5.22
N SER A 224 -7.77 -8.28 -5.75
CA SER A 224 -6.96 -7.97 -6.93
C SER A 224 -7.67 -8.36 -8.22
N VAL A 225 -7.29 -7.71 -9.31
CA VAL A 225 -7.90 -7.86 -10.65
C VAL A 225 -6.84 -8.18 -11.68
N TYR A 226 -7.20 -8.88 -12.74
CA TYR A 226 -6.34 -9.16 -13.89
C TYR A 226 -6.38 -8.04 -14.92
N LEU A 227 -5.51 -8.12 -15.92
CA LEU A 227 -5.49 -7.14 -17.03
C LEU A 227 -6.79 -7.17 -17.85
N GLN A 228 -7.38 -8.35 -17.98
CA GLN A 228 -8.65 -8.58 -18.68
C GLN A 228 -9.79 -7.84 -18.00
N ASP A 229 -9.86 -7.87 -16.66
CA ASP A 229 -10.87 -7.14 -15.89
C ASP A 229 -10.82 -5.63 -16.15
N ILE A 230 -9.62 -5.06 -16.40
CA ILE A 230 -9.46 -3.65 -16.76
C ILE A 230 -10.07 -3.36 -18.14
N VAL A 231 -9.81 -4.23 -19.12
CA VAL A 231 -10.36 -4.09 -20.47
C VAL A 231 -11.88 -4.22 -20.44
N ASP A 232 -12.39 -5.28 -19.80
CA ASP A 232 -13.81 -5.60 -19.74
C ASP A 232 -14.58 -4.52 -18.97
N SER A 233 -14.05 -4.03 -17.84
CA SER A 233 -14.70 -2.94 -17.09
C SER A 233 -14.81 -1.64 -17.88
N LEU A 234 -13.80 -1.30 -18.69
CA LEU A 234 -13.86 -0.15 -19.58
C LEU A 234 -14.83 -0.37 -20.75
N TYR A 235 -14.90 -1.58 -21.29
CA TYR A 235 -15.83 -1.94 -22.36
C TYR A 235 -17.29 -1.83 -21.88
N PHE A 236 -17.65 -2.51 -20.78
CA PHE A 236 -19.01 -2.48 -20.25
C PHE A 236 -19.47 -1.07 -19.85
N TRP A 237 -18.57 -0.24 -19.32
CA TRP A 237 -18.91 1.16 -19.03
C TRP A 237 -19.18 1.96 -20.32
N LYS A 238 -18.33 1.84 -21.34
CA LYS A 238 -18.45 2.63 -22.58
C LYS A 238 -19.62 2.20 -23.46
N GLU A 239 -19.81 0.89 -23.61
CA GLU A 239 -20.76 0.32 -24.57
C GLU A 239 -22.14 0.08 -23.94
N GLU A 240 -22.20 -0.22 -22.64
CA GLU A 240 -23.44 -0.60 -21.96
C GLU A 240 -23.86 0.39 -20.85
N GLY A 241 -23.02 1.38 -20.52
CA GLY A 241 -23.26 2.29 -19.40
C GLY A 241 -23.18 1.62 -18.02
N ASN A 242 -22.68 0.38 -17.95
CA ASN A 242 -22.62 -0.38 -16.70
C ASN A 242 -21.39 0.04 -15.85
N GLU A 243 -21.65 0.71 -14.73
CA GLU A 243 -20.59 1.21 -13.84
C GLU A 243 -20.10 0.19 -12.79
N GLU A 244 -20.72 -0.97 -12.66
CA GLU A 244 -20.41 -1.93 -11.59
C GLU A 244 -18.93 -2.39 -11.64
N TYR A 245 -18.50 -2.85 -12.80
CA TYR A 245 -17.16 -3.40 -12.99
C TYR A 245 -16.07 -2.33 -12.89
N ILE A 246 -16.31 -1.14 -13.44
CA ILE A 246 -15.35 -0.05 -13.42
C ILE A 246 -15.12 0.47 -11.99
N ARG A 247 -16.16 0.53 -11.14
CA ARG A 247 -16.02 0.90 -9.73
C ARG A 247 -15.28 -0.16 -8.91
N LYS A 248 -15.39 -1.44 -9.28
CA LYS A 248 -14.64 -2.55 -8.66
C LYS A 248 -13.16 -2.53 -9.05
N VAL A 249 -12.84 -2.20 -10.30
CA VAL A 249 -11.46 -2.21 -10.84
C VAL A 249 -10.69 -0.93 -10.49
N PHE A 250 -11.31 0.24 -10.68
CA PHE A 250 -10.69 1.54 -10.48
C PHE A 250 -11.05 2.07 -9.11
N LEU A 251 -10.20 1.77 -8.13
CA LEU A 251 -10.44 2.16 -6.76
C LEU A 251 -10.09 3.65 -6.55
N PRO A 252 -10.81 4.37 -5.68
CA PRO A 252 -10.46 5.75 -5.33
C PRO A 252 -9.02 5.84 -4.79
N VAL A 253 -8.29 6.91 -5.08
CA VAL A 253 -6.90 7.08 -4.61
C VAL A 253 -6.76 6.94 -3.09
N GLU A 254 -7.84 7.23 -2.35
CA GLU A 254 -7.95 7.12 -0.90
C GLU A 254 -7.61 5.71 -0.40
N GLU A 255 -7.84 4.68 -1.21
CA GLU A 255 -7.42 3.30 -0.92
C GLU A 255 -5.91 3.22 -0.66
N ALA A 256 -5.10 3.91 -1.46
CA ALA A 256 -3.65 3.82 -1.36
C ALA A 256 -3.09 4.42 -0.07
N VAL A 257 -3.84 5.29 0.61
CA VAL A 257 -3.43 5.94 1.87
C VAL A 257 -4.14 5.36 3.09
N LYS A 258 -4.91 4.27 2.97
CA LYS A 258 -5.57 3.63 4.13
C LYS A 258 -4.63 3.21 5.25
N HIS A 259 -3.37 2.91 4.91
CA HIS A 259 -2.32 2.55 5.86
C HIS A 259 -1.74 3.75 6.63
N LEU A 260 -2.09 5.00 6.25
CA LEU A 260 -1.63 6.20 6.92
C LEU A 260 -2.62 6.63 8.00
N LYS A 261 -2.10 7.26 9.05
CA LYS A 261 -2.91 7.89 10.08
C LYS A 261 -3.57 9.14 9.50
N LYS A 262 -4.82 9.38 9.88
CA LYS A 262 -5.68 10.37 9.22
C LYS A 262 -5.98 11.59 10.09
N ILE A 263 -6.02 12.74 9.44
CA ILE A 263 -6.54 13.99 9.98
C ILE A 263 -7.64 14.48 9.05
N TYR A 264 -8.80 14.76 9.60
CA TYR A 264 -9.95 15.31 8.89
C TYR A 264 -10.05 16.80 9.18
N ILE A 265 -10.20 17.59 8.13
CA ILE A 265 -10.17 19.06 8.20
C ILE A 265 -11.53 19.67 7.91
N LEU A 266 -11.74 20.87 8.42
CA LEU A 266 -12.90 21.71 8.12
C LEU A 266 -12.90 22.10 6.63
N ASP A 267 -14.09 22.22 6.04
CA ASP A 267 -14.26 22.69 4.66
C ASP A 267 -13.54 24.02 4.39
N SER A 268 -13.52 24.91 5.38
CA SER A 268 -12.83 26.22 5.32
C SER A 268 -11.31 26.14 5.22
N ALA A 269 -10.70 25.02 5.61
CA ALA A 269 -9.27 24.79 5.53
C ALA A 269 -8.83 24.15 4.19
N VAL A 270 -9.75 23.48 3.48
CA VAL A 270 -9.44 22.69 2.29
C VAL A 270 -8.77 23.53 1.21
N ALA A 271 -9.39 24.64 0.83
CA ALA A 271 -8.88 25.49 -0.24
C ALA A 271 -7.48 26.03 0.07
N ALA A 272 -7.17 26.36 1.32
CA ALA A 272 -5.85 26.90 1.69
C ALA A 272 -4.75 25.85 1.47
N ILE A 273 -4.98 24.62 1.92
CA ILE A 273 -4.04 23.51 1.77
C ILE A 273 -3.88 23.11 0.30
N VAL A 274 -4.97 23.13 -0.47
CA VAL A 274 -4.89 22.88 -1.92
C VAL A 274 -4.00 23.89 -2.65
N HIS A 275 -3.89 25.11 -2.14
CA HIS A 275 -2.97 26.15 -2.64
C HIS A 275 -1.58 26.14 -1.95
N GLY A 276 -1.25 25.08 -1.20
CA GLY A 276 0.08 24.86 -0.62
C GLY A 276 0.28 25.35 0.81
N ALA A 277 -0.77 25.81 1.49
CA ALA A 277 -0.65 26.18 2.90
C ALA A 277 -0.48 24.95 3.80
N ASN A 278 0.29 25.10 4.88
CA ASN A 278 0.40 24.08 5.91
C ASN A 278 -0.89 23.96 6.75
N LEU A 279 -1.16 22.76 7.29
CA LEU A 279 -2.35 22.55 8.13
C LEU A 279 -2.14 23.20 9.49
N ALA A 280 -2.85 24.30 9.73
CA ALA A 280 -2.93 24.93 11.04
C ALA A 280 -3.93 24.20 11.95
N VAL A 281 -3.66 24.19 13.26
CA VAL A 281 -4.50 23.55 14.29
C VAL A 281 -5.99 23.93 14.21
N PRO A 282 -6.38 25.21 13.96
CA PRO A 282 -7.79 25.59 13.83
C PRO A 282 -8.53 24.92 12.66
N GLY A 283 -7.81 24.41 11.65
CA GLY A 283 -8.40 23.74 10.50
C GLY A 283 -8.77 22.27 10.77
N ILE A 284 -8.39 21.70 11.91
CA ILE A 284 -8.64 20.29 12.25
C ILE A 284 -10.05 20.12 12.82
N ALA A 285 -10.80 19.18 12.26
CA ALA A 285 -12.09 18.75 12.79
C ALA A 285 -11.94 17.52 13.70
N LYS A 286 -11.31 16.47 13.19
CA LYS A 286 -11.07 15.21 13.92
C LYS A 286 -9.81 14.51 13.42
N LEU A 287 -9.23 13.62 14.22
CA LEU A 287 -7.96 12.97 13.91
C LEU A 287 -7.81 11.63 14.62
N TYR A 288 -6.90 10.78 14.12
CA TYR A 288 -6.51 9.56 14.84
C TYR A 288 -5.75 9.90 16.12
N SER A 289 -6.03 9.16 17.20
CA SER A 289 -5.44 9.39 18.53
C SER A 289 -3.97 9.02 18.67
N ASN A 290 -3.43 8.24 17.73
CA ASN A 290 -2.11 7.64 17.79
C ASN A 290 -1.06 8.35 16.90
N ILE A 291 -1.34 9.56 16.40
CA ILE A 291 -0.39 10.34 15.59
C ILE A 291 0.74 10.85 16.48
N LYS A 292 1.97 10.65 16.01
CA LYS A 292 3.20 11.13 16.61
C LYS A 292 3.90 12.12 15.69
N LYS A 293 4.61 13.07 16.28
CA LYS A 293 5.48 13.98 15.55
C LYS A 293 6.47 13.21 14.68
N GLY A 294 6.58 13.61 13.42
CA GLY A 294 7.40 12.95 12.40
C GLY A 294 6.66 11.87 11.60
N ASP A 295 5.44 11.47 11.99
CA ASP A 295 4.62 10.56 11.20
C ASP A 295 4.22 11.20 9.87
N LEU A 296 4.24 10.40 8.80
CA LEU A 296 3.55 10.74 7.56
C LEU A 296 2.05 10.51 7.76
N VAL A 297 1.26 11.57 7.64
CA VAL A 297 -0.20 11.54 7.81
C VAL A 297 -0.90 11.89 6.51
N SER A 298 -2.12 11.41 6.34
CA SER A 298 -3.01 11.83 5.26
C SER A 298 -4.08 12.79 5.77
N ILE A 299 -4.35 13.83 4.98
CA ILE A 299 -5.30 14.89 5.28
C ILE A 299 -6.52 14.69 4.40
N HIS A 300 -7.68 14.61 5.03
CA HIS A 300 -8.95 14.31 4.39
C HIS A 300 -9.99 15.39 4.63
N THR A 301 -10.90 15.59 3.67
CA THR A 301 -12.15 16.34 3.91
C THR A 301 -13.06 15.55 4.85
N LEU A 302 -14.11 16.18 5.37
CA LEU A 302 -15.12 15.48 6.17
C LEU A 302 -15.83 14.35 5.39
N LYS A 303 -15.90 14.45 4.06
CA LYS A 303 -16.40 13.42 3.13
C LYS A 303 -15.39 12.30 2.85
N GLY A 304 -14.17 12.41 3.37
CA GLY A 304 -13.13 11.39 3.25
C GLY A 304 -12.20 11.54 2.04
N GLU A 305 -12.36 12.58 1.23
CA GLU A 305 -11.49 12.82 0.07
C GLU A 305 -10.06 13.15 0.51
N LEU A 306 -9.08 12.57 -0.17
CA LEU A 306 -7.67 12.88 0.05
C LEU A 306 -7.34 14.28 -0.47
N VAL A 307 -7.04 15.18 0.46
CA VAL A 307 -6.59 16.54 0.15
C VAL A 307 -5.08 16.56 -0.10
N ALA A 308 -4.32 16.04 0.87
CA ALA A 308 -2.86 16.11 0.91
C ALA A 308 -2.26 15.00 1.79
N ILE A 309 -0.95 14.82 1.71
CA ILE A 309 -0.14 14.15 2.74
C ILE A 309 0.89 15.13 3.30
N GLY A 310 1.33 14.88 4.52
CA GLY A 310 2.34 15.72 5.17
C GLY A 310 2.94 15.09 6.42
N ILE A 311 3.95 15.75 6.98
CA ILE A 311 4.64 15.32 8.18
C ILE A 311 4.00 15.99 9.41
N ALA A 312 3.57 15.18 10.37
CA ALA A 312 3.01 15.69 11.62
C ALA A 312 4.09 16.45 12.41
N LEU A 313 3.81 17.72 12.73
CA LEU A 313 4.65 18.58 13.57
C LEU A 313 4.24 18.56 15.05
N MET A 314 3.10 17.92 15.34
CA MET A 314 2.48 17.81 16.66
C MET A 314 1.99 16.38 16.89
N ASP A 315 1.99 15.94 18.14
CA ASP A 315 1.27 14.71 18.53
C ASP A 315 -0.25 14.95 18.52
N SER A 316 -1.06 13.88 18.45
CA SER A 316 -2.54 13.99 18.47
C SER A 316 -3.06 14.82 19.64
N LYS A 317 -2.46 14.67 20.84
CA LYS A 317 -2.84 15.42 22.04
C LYS A 317 -2.60 16.93 21.89
N GLU A 318 -1.45 17.31 21.33
CA GLU A 318 -1.14 18.71 21.06
C GLU A 318 -2.09 19.30 20.01
N MET A 319 -2.40 18.55 18.95
CA MET A 319 -3.36 18.97 17.93
C MET A 319 -4.75 19.19 18.53
N LEU A 320 -5.15 18.38 19.52
CA LEU A 320 -6.44 18.49 20.22
C LEU A 320 -6.49 19.72 21.15
N GLU A 321 -5.46 19.93 21.97
CA GLU A 321 -5.46 20.92 23.06
C GLU A 321 -5.05 22.34 22.62
N LYS A 322 -4.15 22.47 21.64
CA LYS A 322 -3.65 23.79 21.21
C LYS A 322 -4.74 24.57 20.46
N LYS A 323 -4.70 25.89 20.60
CA LYS A 323 -5.59 26.84 19.89
C LYS A 323 -4.98 27.35 18.58
N ARG A 324 -3.66 27.32 18.44
CA ARG A 324 -2.91 27.87 17.30
C ARG A 324 -1.64 27.07 17.03
N GLY A 325 -1.03 27.31 15.87
CA GLY A 325 0.21 26.66 15.42
C GLY A 325 -0.01 25.77 14.20
N ILE A 326 1.08 25.32 13.60
CA ILE A 326 1.07 24.42 12.46
C ILE A 326 1.14 22.96 12.95
N ALA A 327 0.13 22.18 12.61
CA ALA A 327 0.01 20.78 13.00
C ALA A 327 0.70 19.82 12.02
N VAL A 328 0.66 20.13 10.71
CA VAL A 328 1.25 19.29 9.66
C VAL A 328 1.95 20.16 8.62
N ASP A 329 3.17 19.78 8.27
CA ASP A 329 3.92 20.32 7.14
C ASP A 329 3.55 19.57 5.86
N ILE A 330 3.04 20.26 4.84
CA ILE A 330 2.47 19.65 3.65
C ILE A 330 3.56 19.26 2.67
N GLU A 331 3.66 17.97 2.38
CA GLU A 331 4.62 17.42 1.42
C GLU A 331 4.05 17.35 0.01
N ARG A 332 2.74 17.03 -0.10
CA ARG A 332 2.09 16.90 -1.39
C ARG A 332 0.59 17.07 -1.31
N VAL A 333 0.07 17.90 -2.20
CA VAL A 333 -1.36 18.07 -2.47
C VAL A 333 -1.80 17.14 -3.60
N PHE A 334 -2.98 16.54 -3.45
CA PHE A 334 -3.60 15.67 -4.47
C PHE A 334 -4.93 16.23 -4.99
N MET A 335 -5.72 16.86 -4.12
CA MET A 335 -6.99 17.49 -4.51
C MET A 335 -6.75 18.68 -5.45
N LYS A 336 -7.60 18.81 -6.48
CA LYS A 336 -7.56 19.93 -7.42
C LYS A 336 -8.26 21.17 -6.83
N PRO A 337 -7.81 22.40 -7.15
CA PRO A 337 -8.52 23.62 -6.78
C PRO A 337 -9.96 23.65 -7.32
N GLY A 338 -10.84 24.36 -6.60
CA GLY A 338 -12.21 24.64 -7.05
C GLY A 338 -13.29 23.69 -6.54
N LEU A 339 -12.93 22.53 -5.95
CA LEU A 339 -13.91 21.61 -5.35
C LEU A 339 -14.51 22.16 -4.04
N TYR A 340 -13.73 22.95 -3.31
CA TYR A 340 -14.14 23.69 -2.12
C TYR A 340 -13.81 25.18 -2.32
N PRO A 341 -14.69 26.10 -1.89
CA PRO A 341 -14.50 27.53 -2.13
C PRO A 341 -13.39 28.09 -1.23
N LYS A 342 -12.76 29.19 -1.70
CA LYS A 342 -11.89 30.00 -0.84
C LYS A 342 -12.77 30.74 0.17
N MET A 343 -12.52 30.55 1.45
CA MET A 343 -13.28 31.20 2.53
C MET A 343 -12.47 32.29 3.26
N TRP A 344 -11.33 32.70 2.70
CA TRP A 344 -10.60 33.88 3.14
C TRP A 344 -10.81 35.04 2.16
N VAL A 345 -10.82 36.26 2.68
CA VAL A 345 -10.78 37.47 1.86
C VAL A 345 -9.36 37.57 1.29
N SER A 346 -9.20 37.52 -0.02
CA SER A 346 -7.95 37.97 -0.63
C SER A 346 -7.85 39.47 -0.36
N GLN A 347 -6.87 39.91 0.42
CA GLN A 347 -6.50 41.33 0.37
C GLN A 347 -6.01 41.58 -1.06
N GLY A 348 -6.80 42.36 -1.80
CA GLY A 348 -6.53 42.73 -3.19
C GLY A 348 -5.37 43.68 -3.30
#